data_AF-A0AA39I884-F1
#
_entry.id   AF-A0AA39I884-F1
#
_cell.length_a   1.000
_cell.length_b   1.000
_cell.length_c   1.000
_cell.angle_alpha   90.00
_cell.angle_beta   90.00
_cell.angle_gamma   90.00
#
_symmetry.space_group_name_H-M   'P 1'
#
loop_
_entity.id
_entity.type
_entity.pdbx_description
1 polymer ?
#
loop_
_entity_poly.entity_id
_entity_poly.type
_entity_poly.pdbx_seq_one_letter_code
_entity_poly.pdbx_strand_id
1 'polypeptide(L)'
;MEENVIGRPGVLNELPRLRTADAHDVFDLSDPVDQDEEDNVGTQFRQASSQRSRLTTHLGCGILMADGYSYRKDRVLKRRIGYSAYRCVERKCPARAHVKETSLKGSIVRDHEGHNPDYANYQARTALDRLEQIGRDTATETDRSAVNRQAVHEVRRNLSDEAIASTSSKEAYTRALERSRKRGREEAGDEVANVADVFGFEIPARFKIVEGLKEDNKEQFLLADIKDEDMRAVIFMSDSGRKILEKSGHIAFDGTFGIVPQHMYQLVTIHAYIEKSSVPLVYCVTNKKTKRLYKRLFEEVNAKLREAPKSCMSDFELAAFDAAREVWPNITTDPKS
;
A
#
# COMPACT_ATOMS: atom_id res chain seq x y z
N MET A 1 65.52 41.21 21.16
CA MET A 1 65.97 39.97 20.50
C MET A 1 64.72 39.39 19.83
N GLU A 2 64.30 39.97 18.71
CA GLU A 2 64.76 39.66 17.34
C GLU A 2 64.24 38.28 16.91
N GLU A 3 63.23 38.24 16.03
CA GLU A 3 63.35 37.94 14.57
C GLU A 3 63.67 36.44 14.30
N ASN A 4 63.08 35.70 13.36
CA ASN A 4 62.66 36.08 12.02
C ASN A 4 61.72 35.02 11.36
N VAL A 5 61.07 35.49 10.31
CA VAL A 5 60.15 34.85 9.35
C VAL A 5 60.87 33.87 8.42
N ILE A 6 60.27 32.73 8.04
CA ILE A 6 60.36 32.17 6.66
C ILE A 6 59.07 31.45 6.26
N GLY A 7 58.26 32.10 5.41
CA GLY A 7 57.31 31.45 4.52
C GLY A 7 57.96 31.14 3.16
N ARG A 8 57.47 30.12 2.46
CA ARG A 8 57.82 29.84 1.05
C ARG A 8 56.59 30.07 0.14
N PRO A 9 56.69 30.90 -0.91
CA PRO A 9 55.65 31.07 -1.92
C PRO A 9 55.84 30.12 -3.12
N GLY A 10 54.71 29.65 -3.68
CA GLY A 10 54.62 28.93 -4.95
C GLY A 10 54.59 29.87 -6.16
N VAL A 11 55.14 29.38 -7.26
CA VAL A 11 55.49 30.10 -8.50
C VAL A 11 54.31 30.25 -9.46
N LEU A 12 54.32 31.37 -10.20
CA LEU A 12 53.34 31.89 -11.16
C LEU A 12 53.34 31.21 -12.55
N ASN A 13 52.16 31.28 -13.17
CA ASN A 13 51.75 31.18 -14.59
C ASN A 13 52.79 31.21 -15.71
N GLU A 14 52.58 30.38 -16.75
CA GLU A 14 52.68 30.77 -18.17
C GLU A 14 51.68 29.99 -19.06
N LEU A 15 51.00 30.70 -19.97
CA LEU A 15 50.05 30.23 -21.00
C LEU A 15 50.77 29.82 -22.30
N PRO A 16 50.26 28.85 -23.10
CA PRO A 16 50.65 28.70 -24.50
C PRO A 16 49.64 29.32 -25.49
N ARG A 17 50.23 29.77 -26.61
CA ARG A 17 49.74 30.71 -27.62
C ARG A 17 48.84 30.07 -28.68
N LEU A 18 47.87 30.86 -29.17
CA LEU A 18 47.10 30.65 -30.40
C LEU A 18 48.02 30.62 -31.63
N ARG A 19 47.77 29.68 -32.56
CA ARG A 19 48.22 29.76 -33.96
C ARG A 19 47.02 29.81 -34.89
N THR A 20 47.09 30.73 -35.83
CA THR A 20 46.12 31.07 -36.87
C THR A 20 46.14 30.06 -38.03
N ALA A 21 45.03 30.05 -38.77
CA ALA A 21 44.68 29.18 -39.87
C ALA A 21 45.51 29.39 -41.15
N ASP A 22 45.59 28.34 -41.96
CA ASP A 22 45.72 28.42 -43.41
C ASP A 22 44.53 27.70 -44.05
N ALA A 23 43.90 28.39 -44.99
CA ALA A 23 42.80 27.92 -45.81
C ALA A 23 43.32 27.14 -47.01
N HIS A 24 42.58 26.12 -47.43
CA HIS A 24 42.32 25.65 -48.79
C HIS A 24 41.97 24.17 -48.70
N ASP A 25 40.67 23.85 -48.68
CA ASP A 25 40.19 22.84 -49.62
C ASP A 25 38.71 22.97 -49.91
N VAL A 26 38.39 22.60 -51.14
CA VAL A 26 37.26 23.02 -51.96
C VAL A 26 36.00 22.20 -51.62
N PHE A 27 34.86 22.87 -51.73
CA PHE A 27 33.51 22.31 -51.70
C PHE A 27 33.33 21.21 -52.76
N ASP A 28 32.79 20.05 -52.36
CA ASP A 28 31.94 19.25 -53.25
C ASP A 28 30.61 18.96 -52.54
N LEU A 29 29.54 19.47 -53.16
CA LEU A 29 28.15 19.42 -52.72
C LEU A 29 27.41 18.48 -53.65
N SER A 30 27.21 17.23 -53.24
CA SER A 30 26.05 16.45 -53.68
C SER A 30 25.91 15.18 -52.85
N ASP A 31 25.20 15.26 -51.73
CA ASP A 31 24.29 14.21 -51.30
C ASP A 31 23.08 14.91 -50.67
N PRO A 32 21.84 14.62 -51.10
CA PRO A 32 20.68 15.31 -50.57
C PRO A 32 20.51 14.94 -49.11
N VAL A 33 20.67 15.93 -48.25
CA VAL A 33 20.12 15.92 -46.89
C VAL A 33 18.61 15.96 -47.09
N ASP A 34 17.98 14.78 -47.03
CA ASP A 34 16.53 14.67 -47.01
C ASP A 34 16.01 15.59 -45.90
N GLN A 35 15.31 16.62 -46.39
CA GLN A 35 14.69 17.66 -45.61
C GLN A 35 13.61 17.06 -44.74
N ASP A 36 13.42 17.71 -43.59
CA ASP A 36 12.42 17.44 -42.59
C ASP A 36 11.02 17.14 -43.18
N GLU A 37 10.69 15.86 -43.34
CA GLU A 37 9.31 15.43 -43.58
C GLU A 37 8.58 15.18 -42.24
N GLU A 38 7.64 16.10 -42.00
CA GLU A 38 6.38 15.92 -41.26
C GLU A 38 6.45 15.63 -39.74
N ASP A 39 6.53 16.72 -38.99
CA ASP A 39 6.29 16.80 -37.55
C ASP A 39 4.80 16.65 -37.14
N ASN A 40 3.98 15.82 -37.82
CA ASN A 40 2.56 15.67 -37.43
C ASN A 40 1.84 14.33 -37.65
N VAL A 41 2.52 13.21 -37.97
CA VAL A 41 1.89 11.87 -38.05
C VAL A 41 2.69 10.81 -37.28
N GLY A 42 3.06 11.11 -36.04
CA GLY A 42 3.76 10.15 -35.17
C GLY A 42 2.80 9.35 -34.28
N THR A 43 2.97 8.04 -34.21
CA THR A 43 2.32 7.20 -33.19
C THR A 43 2.70 7.70 -31.78
N GLN A 44 1.71 7.95 -30.95
CA GLN A 44 1.92 8.28 -29.53
C GLN A 44 2.11 6.98 -28.74
N PHE A 45 3.28 6.83 -28.12
CA PHE A 45 3.55 5.73 -27.22
C PHE A 45 3.25 6.12 -25.78
N ARG A 46 2.88 5.12 -24.98
CA ARG A 46 2.69 5.24 -23.53
C ARG A 46 3.73 4.42 -22.79
N GLN A 47 4.32 5.00 -21.76
CA GLN A 47 5.16 4.28 -20.82
C GLN A 47 4.32 3.38 -19.90
N ALA A 48 4.79 2.15 -19.71
CA ALA A 48 4.15 1.18 -18.83
C ALA A 48 5.16 0.31 -18.09
N SER A 49 4.75 -0.20 -16.93
CA SER A 49 5.63 -1.06 -16.14
C SER A 49 5.79 -2.43 -16.78
N SER A 50 7.05 -2.83 -17.00
CA SER A 50 7.43 -4.22 -17.24
C SER A 50 7.16 -5.09 -16.01
N GLN A 51 7.10 -6.42 -16.17
CA GLN A 51 6.98 -7.32 -15.01
C GLN A 51 8.11 -7.12 -14.00
N ARG A 52 9.32 -6.75 -14.45
CA ARG A 52 10.48 -6.52 -13.58
C ARG A 52 10.41 -5.17 -12.86
N SER A 53 10.00 -4.10 -13.54
CA SER A 53 9.94 -2.77 -12.94
C SER A 53 8.79 -2.59 -11.93
N ARG A 54 7.74 -3.41 -12.01
CA ARG A 54 6.70 -3.49 -10.95
C ARG A 54 7.25 -3.93 -9.58
N LEU A 55 8.43 -4.54 -9.57
CA LEU A 55 9.15 -4.95 -8.35
C LEU A 55 10.11 -3.87 -7.85
N THR A 56 10.30 -2.78 -8.59
CA THR A 56 11.20 -1.67 -8.25
C THR A 56 10.44 -0.43 -7.78
N THR A 57 11.16 0.60 -7.31
CA THR A 57 10.62 1.91 -6.93
C THR A 57 10.08 2.69 -8.14
N HIS A 58 10.75 2.60 -9.30
CA HIS A 58 10.37 3.29 -10.53
C HIS A 58 9.13 2.67 -11.20
N LEU A 59 7.96 3.30 -11.00
CA LEU A 59 6.71 2.92 -11.69
C LEU A 59 6.75 3.33 -13.16
N GLY A 60 5.97 2.61 -13.99
CA GLY A 60 5.61 3.06 -15.33
C GLY A 60 6.74 2.92 -16.33
N CYS A 61 7.91 2.41 -15.92
CA CYS A 61 9.07 2.33 -16.77
C CYS A 61 9.33 0.91 -17.30
N GLY A 62 10.13 0.81 -18.36
CA GLY A 62 10.68 -0.45 -18.86
C GLY A 62 10.00 -1.00 -20.12
N ILE A 63 8.77 -0.61 -20.44
CA ILE A 63 8.09 -0.95 -21.70
C ILE A 63 7.39 0.30 -22.25
N LEU A 64 7.31 0.39 -23.58
CA LEU A 64 6.40 1.29 -24.29
C LEU A 64 5.24 0.50 -24.89
N MET A 65 4.05 1.06 -24.87
CA MET A 65 2.87 0.45 -25.48
C MET A 65 2.23 1.41 -26.48
N ALA A 66 1.76 0.87 -27.61
CA ALA A 66 1.00 1.59 -28.63
C ALA A 66 0.11 0.58 -29.38
N ASP A 67 -1.16 0.94 -29.59
CA ASP A 67 -2.15 0.18 -30.36
C ASP A 67 -2.17 -1.34 -30.06
N GLY A 68 -2.31 -1.70 -28.77
CA GLY A 68 -2.34 -3.11 -28.34
C GLY A 68 -1.00 -3.85 -28.41
N TYR A 69 0.08 -3.21 -28.86
CA TYR A 69 1.42 -3.78 -28.90
C TYR A 69 2.31 -3.24 -27.77
N SER A 70 3.29 -4.06 -27.37
CA SER A 70 4.28 -3.74 -26.35
C SER A 70 5.71 -3.83 -26.90
N TYR A 71 6.55 -2.89 -26.49
CA TYR A 71 7.91 -2.72 -26.98
C TYR A 71 8.90 -2.53 -25.83
N ARG A 72 10.08 -3.15 -25.95
CA ARG A 72 11.22 -2.93 -25.04
C ARG A 72 12.30 -2.12 -25.73
N LYS A 73 13.00 -1.28 -24.97
CA LYS A 73 14.14 -0.50 -25.49
C LYS A 73 15.22 -1.46 -25.98
N ASP A 74 15.71 -1.22 -27.20
CA ASP A 74 16.77 -2.00 -27.84
C ASP A 74 18.10 -1.24 -27.75
N ARG A 75 18.13 -0.02 -28.29
CA ARG A 75 19.34 0.83 -28.33
C ARG A 75 18.98 2.30 -28.55
N VAL A 76 19.87 3.20 -28.14
CA VAL A 76 19.79 4.63 -28.52
C VAL A 76 20.24 4.80 -29.97
N LEU A 77 19.57 5.65 -30.73
CA LEU A 77 19.92 5.91 -32.13
C LEU A 77 21.07 6.92 -32.22
N LYS A 78 22.18 6.50 -32.84
CA LYS A 78 23.37 7.36 -32.99
C LYS A 78 23.15 8.53 -33.94
N ARG A 79 22.33 8.34 -34.99
CA ARG A 79 22.11 9.33 -36.06
C ARG A 79 20.92 10.26 -35.80
N ARG A 80 20.04 9.91 -34.86
CA ARG A 80 18.85 10.70 -34.52
C ARG A 80 18.87 10.99 -33.02
N ILE A 81 19.46 12.13 -32.65
CA ILE A 81 19.70 12.51 -31.25
C ILE A 81 18.36 12.56 -30.49
N GLY A 82 18.34 11.99 -29.28
CA GLY A 82 17.14 11.94 -28.44
C GLY A 82 16.10 10.89 -28.85
N TYR A 83 16.39 10.07 -29.87
CA TYR A 83 15.56 8.93 -30.24
C TYR A 83 16.20 7.61 -29.82
N SER A 84 15.34 6.66 -29.46
CA SER A 84 15.71 5.29 -29.18
C SER A 84 14.93 4.33 -30.08
N ALA A 85 15.60 3.24 -30.46
CA ALA A 85 14.97 2.10 -31.10
C ALA A 85 14.37 1.18 -30.04
N TYR A 86 13.15 0.73 -30.31
CA TYR A 86 12.40 -0.21 -29.51
C TYR A 86 12.06 -1.42 -30.38
N ARG A 87 12.02 -2.59 -29.75
CA ARG A 87 11.62 -3.84 -30.40
C ARG A 87 10.42 -4.44 -29.71
N CYS A 88 9.56 -5.12 -30.47
CA CYS A 88 8.44 -5.85 -29.88
C CYS A 88 8.91 -6.80 -28.76
N VAL A 89 8.09 -6.93 -27.72
CA VAL A 89 8.35 -7.85 -26.61
C VAL A 89 8.27 -9.32 -27.04
N GLU A 90 7.43 -9.64 -28.03
CA GLU A 90 7.30 -10.99 -28.58
C GLU A 90 8.60 -11.42 -29.26
N ARG A 91 9.12 -12.59 -28.90
CA ARG A 91 10.49 -13.00 -29.24
C ARG A 91 10.68 -13.20 -30.74
N LYS A 92 9.68 -13.78 -31.40
CA LYS A 92 9.69 -14.08 -32.83
C LYS A 92 9.23 -12.91 -33.70
N CYS A 93 8.74 -11.83 -33.10
CA CYS A 93 8.25 -10.68 -33.83
C CYS A 93 9.41 -9.80 -34.34
N PRO A 94 9.41 -9.43 -35.63
CA PRO A 94 10.43 -8.58 -36.20
C PRO A 94 10.23 -7.08 -35.92
N ALA A 95 9.06 -6.66 -35.43
CA ALA A 95 8.67 -5.26 -35.36
C ALA A 95 9.65 -4.35 -34.60
N ARG A 96 9.80 -3.12 -35.09
CA ARG A 96 10.67 -2.09 -34.54
C ARG A 96 9.99 -0.73 -34.58
N ALA A 97 10.23 0.09 -33.56
CA ALA A 97 9.76 1.47 -33.50
C ALA A 97 10.92 2.40 -33.13
N HIS A 98 10.90 3.62 -33.68
CA HIS A 98 11.83 4.68 -33.31
C HIS A 98 11.05 5.76 -32.56
N VAL A 99 11.40 6.02 -31.30
CA VAL A 99 10.62 6.87 -30.40
C VAL A 99 11.51 7.95 -29.80
N LYS A 100 11.04 9.20 -29.81
CA LYS A 100 11.67 10.34 -29.16
C LYS A 100 11.47 10.21 -27.64
N GLU A 101 12.56 10.13 -26.88
CA GLU A 101 12.49 9.79 -25.45
C GLU A 101 11.73 10.83 -24.62
N THR A 102 11.80 12.10 -25.02
CA THR A 102 11.19 13.22 -24.26
C THR A 102 9.69 13.34 -24.47
N SER A 103 9.19 13.06 -25.68
CA SER A 103 7.76 13.23 -26.02
C SER A 103 7.00 11.91 -26.13
N LEU A 104 7.74 10.78 -26.17
CA LEU A 104 7.20 9.46 -26.47
C LEU A 104 6.43 9.37 -27.79
N LYS A 105 6.67 10.30 -28.71
CA LYS A 105 6.18 10.25 -30.09
C LYS A 105 7.20 9.58 -30.98
N GLY A 106 6.73 8.79 -31.94
CA GLY A 106 7.62 8.05 -32.82
C GLY A 106 6.88 7.42 -33.99
N SER A 107 7.58 6.55 -34.71
CA SER A 107 7.01 5.76 -35.80
C SER A 107 7.39 4.29 -35.68
N ILE A 108 6.50 3.43 -36.14
CA ILE A 108 6.79 2.01 -36.36
C ILE A 108 7.58 1.94 -37.65
N VAL A 109 8.84 1.49 -37.56
CA VAL A 109 9.77 1.40 -38.71
C VAL A 109 9.82 -0.01 -39.31
N ARG A 110 9.26 -0.99 -38.59
CA ARG A 110 9.02 -2.32 -39.10
C ARG A 110 7.78 -2.88 -38.42
N ASP A 111 6.87 -3.39 -39.22
CA ASP A 111 5.57 -3.86 -38.76
C ASP A 111 5.63 -5.19 -38.01
N HIS A 112 4.53 -5.47 -37.32
CA HIS A 112 4.29 -6.73 -36.62
C HIS A 112 3.92 -7.83 -37.59
N GLU A 113 4.59 -8.97 -37.46
CA GLU A 113 4.33 -10.17 -38.23
C GLU A 113 4.26 -11.38 -37.29
N GLY A 114 3.33 -12.30 -37.57
CA GLY A 114 3.21 -13.56 -36.84
C GLY A 114 2.53 -13.47 -35.47
N HIS A 115 1.96 -12.31 -35.10
CA HIS A 115 1.06 -12.17 -33.96
C HIS A 115 0.16 -10.93 -34.06
N ASN A 116 -1.01 -10.99 -33.44
CA ASN A 116 -1.97 -9.90 -33.37
C ASN A 116 -1.69 -8.95 -32.20
N PRO A 117 -2.29 -7.74 -32.17
CA PRO A 117 -2.29 -6.90 -30.98
C PRO A 117 -2.97 -7.61 -29.81
N ASP A 118 -2.49 -7.37 -28.60
CA ASP A 118 -3.03 -7.93 -27.37
C ASP A 118 -3.62 -6.81 -26.52
N TYR A 119 -4.84 -6.39 -26.90
CA TYR A 119 -5.58 -5.34 -26.21
C TYR A 119 -5.94 -5.72 -24.77
N ALA A 120 -6.14 -7.01 -24.51
CA ALA A 120 -6.43 -7.53 -23.19
C ALA A 120 -5.25 -7.31 -22.23
N ASN A 121 -4.03 -7.70 -22.65
CA ASN A 121 -2.81 -7.46 -21.89
C ASN A 121 -2.48 -5.96 -21.77
N TYR A 122 -2.75 -5.19 -22.82
CA TYR A 122 -2.60 -3.74 -22.80
C TYR A 122 -3.48 -3.09 -21.70
N GLN A 123 -4.77 -3.46 -21.65
CA GLN A 123 -5.70 -2.99 -20.62
C GLN A 123 -5.26 -3.43 -19.22
N ALA A 124 -4.89 -4.70 -19.06
CA ALA A 124 -4.39 -5.26 -17.82
C ALA A 124 -3.19 -4.49 -17.24
N ARG A 125 -2.18 -4.22 -18.08
CA ARG A 125 -0.98 -3.46 -17.68
C ARG A 125 -1.32 -2.04 -17.27
N THR A 126 -2.19 -1.40 -18.03
CA THR A 126 -2.65 -0.03 -17.76
C THR A 126 -3.39 0.06 -16.43
N ALA A 127 -4.25 -0.93 -16.15
CA ALA A 127 -5.00 -1.02 -14.90
C ALA A 127 -4.08 -1.25 -13.69
N LEU A 128 -3.09 -2.16 -13.82
CA LEU A 128 -2.11 -2.39 -12.76
C LEU A 128 -1.23 -1.17 -12.49
N ASP A 129 -0.77 -0.46 -13.53
CA ASP A 129 -0.02 0.79 -13.36
C ASP A 129 -0.86 1.84 -12.62
N ARG A 130 -2.15 1.97 -12.96
CA ARG A 130 -3.06 2.88 -12.26
C ARG A 130 -3.22 2.51 -10.78
N LEU A 131 -3.37 1.22 -10.46
CA LEU A 131 -3.49 0.79 -9.05
C LEU A 131 -2.20 0.99 -8.26
N GLU A 132 -1.05 0.74 -8.89
CA GLU A 132 0.24 0.97 -8.25
C GLU A 132 0.46 2.47 -8.02
N GLN A 133 -0.03 3.34 -8.89
CA GLN A 133 -0.01 4.80 -8.68
C GLN A 133 -0.93 5.20 -7.52
N ILE A 134 -2.20 4.76 -7.52
CA ILE A 134 -3.13 4.98 -6.40
C ILE A 134 -2.49 4.53 -5.09
N GLY A 135 -1.82 3.38 -5.08
CA GLY A 135 -1.12 2.91 -3.90
C GLY A 135 0.00 3.84 -3.41
N ARG A 136 0.77 4.47 -4.30
CA ARG A 136 1.78 5.46 -3.87
C ARG A 136 1.12 6.72 -3.34
N ASP A 137 0.13 7.24 -4.05
CA ASP A 137 -0.53 8.51 -3.70
C ASP A 137 -1.25 8.42 -2.35
N THR A 138 -1.81 7.25 -2.05
CA THR A 138 -2.56 6.98 -0.81
C THR A 138 -1.71 6.33 0.28
N ALA A 139 -0.37 6.25 0.13
CA ALA A 139 0.48 5.41 0.96
C ALA A 139 0.37 5.70 2.47
N THR A 140 0.27 6.97 2.84
CA THR A 140 0.21 7.50 4.22
C THR A 140 -1.22 7.67 4.74
N GLU A 141 -2.24 7.41 3.92
CA GLU A 141 -3.63 7.47 4.35
C GLU A 141 -3.96 6.35 5.34
N THR A 142 -4.73 6.67 6.37
CA THR A 142 -4.96 5.81 7.53
C THR A 142 -6.11 4.81 7.38
N ASP A 143 -7.01 5.00 6.42
CA ASP A 143 -8.10 4.04 6.12
C ASP A 143 -7.69 3.06 5.01
N ARG A 144 -7.23 1.88 5.42
CA ARG A 144 -6.48 0.96 4.56
C ARG A 144 -7.36 -0.03 3.81
N SER A 145 -8.46 -0.51 4.39
CA SER A 145 -9.16 -1.69 3.86
C SER A 145 -10.38 -1.36 3.02
N ALA A 146 -11.09 -0.26 3.32
CA ALA A 146 -12.20 0.23 2.51
C ALA A 146 -11.68 0.84 1.20
N VAL A 147 -10.69 1.74 1.29
CA VAL A 147 -10.08 2.43 0.14
C VAL A 147 -9.44 1.44 -0.84
N ASN A 148 -8.68 0.46 -0.35
CA ASN A 148 -8.03 -0.54 -1.23
C ASN A 148 -9.06 -1.39 -1.99
N ARG A 149 -10.12 -1.84 -1.32
CA ARG A 149 -11.18 -2.65 -1.95
C ARG A 149 -11.94 -1.84 -3.00
N GLN A 150 -12.26 -0.60 -2.69
CA GLN A 150 -12.94 0.31 -3.61
C GLN A 150 -12.07 0.62 -4.84
N ALA A 151 -10.78 0.96 -4.63
CA ALA A 151 -9.85 1.25 -5.71
C ALA A 151 -9.68 0.04 -6.66
N VAL A 152 -9.49 -1.16 -6.11
CA VAL A 152 -9.39 -2.39 -6.91
C VAL A 152 -10.69 -2.65 -7.69
N HIS A 153 -11.84 -2.47 -7.04
CA HIS A 153 -13.13 -2.66 -7.69
C HIS A 153 -13.33 -1.68 -8.86
N GLU A 154 -13.09 -0.39 -8.62
CA GLU A 154 -13.27 0.66 -9.63
C GLU A 154 -12.34 0.48 -10.83
N VAL A 155 -11.08 0.15 -10.60
CA VAL A 155 -10.13 -0.11 -11.70
C VAL A 155 -10.54 -1.34 -12.50
N ARG A 156 -10.94 -2.43 -11.84
CA ARG A 156 -11.36 -3.66 -12.53
C ARG A 156 -12.69 -3.51 -13.27
N ARG A 157 -13.59 -2.62 -12.82
CA ARG A 157 -14.87 -2.34 -13.51
C ARG A 157 -14.67 -1.77 -14.92
N ASN A 158 -13.51 -1.16 -15.19
CA ASN A 158 -13.19 -0.57 -16.49
C ASN A 158 -12.44 -1.53 -17.43
N LEU A 159 -12.21 -2.78 -17.02
CA LEU A 159 -11.60 -3.81 -17.87
C LEU A 159 -12.68 -4.52 -18.69
N SER A 160 -12.31 -4.92 -19.91
CA SER A 160 -13.13 -5.84 -20.70
C SER A 160 -13.17 -7.24 -20.08
N ASP A 161 -14.18 -8.04 -20.41
CA ASP A 161 -14.27 -9.43 -19.94
C ASP A 161 -13.06 -10.26 -20.39
N GLU A 162 -12.57 -10.03 -21.61
CA GLU A 162 -11.36 -10.66 -22.14
C GLU A 162 -10.10 -10.25 -21.36
N ALA A 163 -9.99 -8.97 -20.98
CA ALA A 163 -8.92 -8.53 -20.09
C ALA A 163 -9.05 -9.19 -18.72
N ILE A 164 -10.23 -9.22 -18.11
CA ILE A 164 -10.44 -9.86 -16.81
C ILE A 164 -10.03 -11.34 -16.86
N ALA A 165 -10.44 -12.07 -17.90
CA ALA A 165 -10.14 -13.49 -18.09
C ALA A 165 -8.64 -13.77 -18.34
N SER A 166 -7.93 -12.86 -18.99
CA SER A 166 -6.50 -12.96 -19.26
C SER A 166 -5.61 -12.42 -18.12
N THR A 167 -6.19 -11.74 -17.13
CA THR A 167 -5.46 -11.19 -15.98
C THR A 167 -5.37 -12.13 -14.79
N SER A 168 -4.47 -11.79 -13.86
CA SER A 168 -4.40 -12.40 -12.54
C SER A 168 -5.65 -12.06 -11.69
N SER A 169 -5.94 -12.90 -10.70
CA SER A 169 -7.17 -12.83 -9.89
C SER A 169 -7.37 -11.48 -9.16
N LYS A 170 -8.57 -11.25 -8.61
CA LYS A 170 -8.86 -10.05 -7.80
C LYS A 170 -7.80 -9.80 -6.73
N GLU A 171 -7.35 -10.88 -6.11
CA GLU A 171 -6.35 -10.91 -5.05
C GLU A 171 -4.99 -10.43 -5.56
N ALA A 172 -4.64 -10.68 -6.83
CA ALA A 172 -3.40 -10.18 -7.40
C ALA A 172 -3.39 -8.66 -7.55
N TYR A 173 -4.53 -8.07 -7.91
CA TYR A 173 -4.71 -6.61 -7.98
C TYR A 173 -4.63 -5.99 -6.57
N THR A 174 -5.29 -6.60 -5.59
CA THR A 174 -5.20 -6.19 -4.18
C THR A 174 -3.75 -6.21 -3.69
N ARG A 175 -3.04 -7.32 -3.93
CA ARG A 175 -1.62 -7.47 -3.52
C ARG A 175 -0.70 -6.47 -4.24
N ALA A 176 -0.98 -6.13 -5.51
CA ALA A 176 -0.19 -5.14 -6.24
C ALA A 176 -0.32 -3.75 -5.60
N LEU A 177 -1.55 -3.35 -5.28
CA LEU A 177 -1.82 -2.09 -4.59
C LEU A 177 -1.18 -2.06 -3.20
N GLU A 178 -1.33 -3.12 -2.41
CA GLU A 178 -0.74 -3.22 -1.06
C GLU A 178 0.79 -3.10 -1.08
N ARG A 179 1.46 -3.79 -2.01
CA ARG A 179 2.91 -3.66 -2.20
C ARG A 179 3.32 -2.25 -2.60
N SER A 180 2.56 -1.62 -3.50
CA SER A 180 2.85 -0.25 -3.93
C SER A 180 2.71 0.75 -2.80
N ARG A 181 1.66 0.64 -1.98
CA ARG A 181 1.48 1.43 -0.75
C ARG A 181 2.62 1.25 0.23
N LYS A 182 3.06 0.00 0.44
CA LYS A 182 4.19 -0.30 1.33
C LYS A 182 5.45 0.46 0.89
N ARG A 183 5.77 0.41 -0.40
CA ARG A 183 6.92 1.14 -0.97
C ARG A 183 6.77 2.66 -0.85
N GLY A 184 5.58 3.20 -1.14
CA GLY A 184 5.34 4.64 -0.99
C GLY A 184 5.55 5.13 0.45
N ARG A 185 5.24 4.30 1.45
CA ARG A 185 5.53 4.58 2.86
C ARG A 185 7.03 4.53 3.18
N GLU A 186 7.71 3.49 2.71
CA GLU A 186 9.18 3.36 2.84
C GLU A 186 9.88 4.58 2.23
N GLU A 187 9.45 5.03 1.04
CA GLU A 187 9.96 6.24 0.37
C GLU A 187 9.64 7.52 1.14
N ALA A 188 8.49 7.60 1.80
CA ALA A 188 8.08 8.74 2.62
C ALA A 188 8.74 8.78 4.01
N GLY A 189 9.52 7.76 4.39
CA GLY A 189 10.04 7.62 5.75
C GLY A 189 8.96 7.35 6.81
N ASP A 190 7.72 7.09 6.37
CA ASP A 190 6.59 6.68 7.21
C ASP A 190 6.61 5.15 7.32
N GLU A 191 7.74 4.60 7.78
CA GLU A 191 7.77 3.21 8.19
C GLU A 191 6.77 3.05 9.33
N VAL A 192 5.61 2.48 9.02
CA VAL A 192 4.81 1.79 10.04
C VAL A 192 5.76 0.73 10.57
N ALA A 193 6.44 1.06 11.68
CA ALA A 193 7.35 0.17 12.35
C ALA A 193 6.66 -1.18 12.38
N ASN A 194 7.36 -2.21 11.92
CA ASN A 194 6.91 -3.55 12.23
C ASN A 194 6.87 -3.55 13.76
N VAL A 195 5.66 -3.48 14.33
CA VAL A 195 5.45 -3.30 15.78
C VAL A 195 5.78 -4.64 16.44
N ALA A 196 7.04 -5.06 16.31
CA ALA A 196 7.59 -6.22 16.99
C ALA A 196 7.51 -6.00 18.50
N ASP A 197 7.46 -4.74 18.93
CA ASP A 197 7.18 -4.36 20.30
C ASP A 197 5.70 -4.00 20.48
N VAL A 198 4.93 -4.98 20.96
CA VAL A 198 3.53 -4.84 21.36
C VAL A 198 3.34 -3.75 22.41
N PHE A 199 4.39 -3.31 23.12
CA PHE A 199 4.31 -2.29 24.17
C PHE A 199 4.78 -0.90 23.71
N GLY A 200 5.58 -0.84 22.65
CA GLY A 200 6.29 0.35 22.16
C GLY A 200 5.45 1.35 21.37
N PHE A 201 4.15 1.12 21.22
CA PHE A 201 3.24 2.06 20.56
C PHE A 201 2.17 2.61 21.50
N GLU A 202 1.89 3.90 21.33
CA GLU A 202 0.73 4.56 21.90
C GLU A 202 -0.47 4.47 20.95
N ILE A 203 -1.67 4.43 21.52
CA ILE A 203 -2.91 4.41 20.73
C ILE A 203 -3.19 5.84 20.24
N PRO A 204 -3.25 6.08 18.92
CA PRO A 204 -3.56 7.41 18.39
C PRO A 204 -4.90 7.97 18.88
N ALA A 205 -4.98 9.28 19.10
CA ALA A 205 -6.18 9.96 19.62
C ALA A 205 -7.46 9.66 18.81
N ARG A 206 -7.35 9.52 17.49
CA ARG A 206 -8.49 9.19 16.60
C ARG A 206 -9.16 7.85 16.89
N PHE A 207 -8.46 6.91 17.53
CA PHE A 207 -9.02 5.61 17.93
C PHE A 207 -9.59 5.63 19.35
N LYS A 208 -9.38 6.72 20.09
CA LYS A 208 -9.89 6.86 21.46
C LYS A 208 -11.34 7.33 21.50
N ILE A 209 -11.86 7.80 20.37
CA ILE A 209 -13.20 8.37 20.22
C ILE A 209 -13.95 7.68 19.07
N VAL A 210 -15.28 7.60 19.18
CA VAL A 210 -16.17 7.12 18.12
C VAL A 210 -17.28 8.14 17.89
N GLU A 211 -17.79 8.23 16.66
CA GLU A 211 -19.02 8.97 16.40
C GLU A 211 -20.19 8.20 17.00
N GLY A 212 -20.95 8.86 17.86
CA GLY A 212 -22.11 8.28 18.52
C GLY A 212 -23.28 8.10 17.55
N LEU A 213 -24.34 7.45 18.02
CA LEU A 213 -25.54 7.13 17.23
C LEU A 213 -26.34 8.36 16.76
N LYS A 214 -25.96 9.57 17.20
CA LYS A 214 -26.52 10.85 16.76
C LYS A 214 -25.36 11.66 16.18
N GLU A 215 -25.57 12.26 15.01
CA GLU A 215 -24.66 13.26 14.45
C GLU A 215 -24.33 14.30 15.53
N ASP A 216 -23.05 14.65 15.63
CA ASP A 216 -22.43 15.53 16.65
C ASP A 216 -22.14 14.98 18.05
N ASN A 217 -22.53 13.74 18.40
CA ASN A 217 -22.20 13.19 19.72
C ASN A 217 -20.95 12.30 19.68
N LYS A 218 -19.76 12.85 19.94
CA LYS A 218 -18.54 12.03 20.08
C LYS A 218 -18.54 11.31 21.43
N GLU A 219 -18.29 10.01 21.42
CA GLU A 219 -18.18 9.20 22.64
C GLU A 219 -16.73 8.74 22.85
N GLN A 220 -16.28 8.71 24.10
CA GLN A 220 -15.05 8.01 24.47
C GLN A 220 -15.23 6.53 24.14
N PHE A 221 -14.28 5.97 23.39
CA PHE A 221 -14.33 4.60 22.90
C PHE A 221 -13.19 3.74 23.45
N LEU A 222 -11.97 4.29 23.60
CA LEU A 222 -10.91 3.58 24.32
C LEU A 222 -11.24 3.56 25.81
N LEU A 223 -11.55 2.38 26.34
CA LEU A 223 -11.82 2.17 27.76
C LEU A 223 -10.51 2.05 28.54
N ALA A 224 -9.61 1.18 28.10
CA ALA A 224 -8.35 0.90 28.80
C ALA A 224 -7.24 0.41 27.85
N ASP A 225 -5.99 0.64 28.24
CA ASP A 225 -4.78 0.05 27.64
C ASP A 225 -3.97 -0.59 28.77
N ILE A 226 -4.31 -1.84 29.11
CA ILE A 226 -3.65 -2.60 30.16
C ILE A 226 -2.26 -2.99 29.65
N LYS A 227 -1.22 -2.62 30.40
CA LYS A 227 0.16 -3.10 30.21
C LYS A 227 0.64 -3.69 31.53
N ASP A 228 0.83 -4.99 31.58
CA ASP A 228 1.23 -5.73 32.78
C ASP A 228 2.27 -6.80 32.42
N GLU A 229 3.53 -6.56 32.80
CA GLU A 229 4.68 -7.38 32.44
C GLU A 229 4.74 -7.65 30.92
N ASP A 230 4.39 -8.87 30.51
CA ASP A 230 4.37 -9.34 29.14
C ASP A 230 2.96 -9.47 28.55
N MET A 231 1.95 -8.92 29.23
CA MET A 231 0.56 -8.88 28.81
C MET A 231 0.13 -7.47 28.44
N ARG A 232 -0.54 -7.35 27.30
CA ARG A 232 -1.23 -6.13 26.87
C ARG A 232 -2.65 -6.46 26.45
N ALA A 233 -3.60 -5.65 26.90
CA ALA A 233 -4.98 -5.67 26.41
C ALA A 233 -5.46 -4.24 26.15
N VAL A 234 -5.88 -3.98 24.92
CA VAL A 234 -6.49 -2.71 24.52
C VAL A 234 -7.99 -2.91 24.42
N ILE A 235 -8.75 -2.22 25.25
CA ILE A 235 -10.18 -2.42 25.43
C ILE A 235 -10.93 -1.21 24.89
N PHE A 236 -11.89 -1.46 24.01
CA PHE A 236 -12.78 -0.45 23.46
C PHE A 236 -14.24 -0.74 23.84
N MET A 237 -14.91 0.27 24.37
CA MET A 237 -16.32 0.27 24.71
C MET A 237 -16.85 1.70 24.70
N SER A 238 -17.93 1.95 23.96
CA SER A 238 -18.64 3.24 23.99
C SER A 238 -19.62 3.30 25.16
N ASP A 239 -20.02 4.51 25.56
CA ASP A 239 -21.04 4.69 26.62
C ASP A 239 -22.41 4.19 26.16
N SER A 240 -22.72 4.31 24.88
CA SER A 240 -23.93 3.70 24.28
C SER A 240 -23.87 2.17 24.34
N GLY A 241 -22.75 1.55 23.98
CA GLY A 241 -22.57 0.10 24.08
C GLY A 241 -22.67 -0.41 25.51
N ARG A 242 -22.05 0.29 26.46
CA ARG A 242 -22.17 0.02 27.89
C ARG A 242 -23.62 -0.04 28.37
N LYS A 243 -24.44 0.96 28.03
CA LYS A 243 -25.87 1.01 28.43
C LYS A 243 -26.66 -0.16 27.88
N ILE A 244 -26.36 -0.60 26.65
CA ILE A 244 -27.00 -1.75 26.02
C ILE A 244 -26.58 -3.05 26.74
N LEU A 245 -25.30 -3.18 27.07
CA LEU A 245 -24.77 -4.34 27.80
C LEU A 245 -25.43 -4.47 29.19
N GLU A 246 -25.54 -3.35 29.93
CA GLU A 246 -26.24 -3.28 31.22
C GLU A 246 -27.71 -3.70 31.09
N LYS A 247 -28.41 -3.16 30.08
CA LYS A 247 -29.83 -3.48 29.85
C LYS A 247 -30.06 -4.94 29.47
N SER A 248 -29.13 -5.55 28.74
CA SER A 248 -29.18 -6.98 28.37
C SER A 248 -29.15 -7.87 29.61
N GLY A 249 -28.24 -7.58 30.56
CA GLY A 249 -27.99 -8.42 31.74
C GLY A 249 -27.40 -9.80 31.42
N HIS A 250 -27.37 -10.20 30.15
CA HIS A 250 -26.78 -11.43 29.64
C HIS A 250 -25.65 -11.07 28.68
N ILE A 251 -24.47 -11.63 28.91
CA ILE A 251 -23.32 -11.40 28.05
C ILE A 251 -22.88 -12.69 27.36
N ALA A 252 -22.40 -12.59 26.14
CA ALA A 252 -21.62 -13.64 25.51
C ALA A 252 -20.22 -13.11 25.22
N PHE A 253 -19.19 -13.95 25.29
CA PHE A 253 -17.86 -13.56 24.82
C PHE A 253 -17.27 -14.61 23.88
N ASP A 254 -16.49 -14.14 22.92
CA ASP A 254 -15.90 -14.93 21.83
C ASP A 254 -14.50 -14.39 21.50
N GLY A 255 -13.54 -15.31 21.33
CA GLY A 255 -12.15 -15.03 21.00
C GLY A 255 -11.82 -15.44 19.57
N THR A 256 -11.49 -14.47 18.70
CA THR A 256 -11.13 -14.71 17.30
C THR A 256 -9.67 -14.36 17.00
N PHE A 257 -8.93 -15.33 16.45
CA PHE A 257 -7.48 -15.25 16.26
C PHE A 257 -7.05 -14.67 14.90
N GLY A 258 -7.79 -15.00 13.84
CA GLY A 258 -7.35 -14.79 12.45
C GLY A 258 -7.42 -13.35 11.92
N ILE A 259 -7.85 -12.40 12.75
CA ILE A 259 -8.15 -11.02 12.34
C ILE A 259 -7.29 -9.95 13.01
N VAL A 260 -6.36 -10.34 13.89
CA VAL A 260 -5.49 -9.41 14.61
C VAL A 260 -4.10 -9.30 13.97
N PRO A 261 -3.37 -8.18 14.19
CA PRO A 261 -1.98 -8.04 13.74
C PRO A 261 -1.10 -9.19 14.26
N GLN A 262 -0.04 -9.54 13.52
CA GLN A 262 0.86 -10.67 13.82
C GLN A 262 1.41 -10.68 15.27
N HIS A 263 1.51 -9.51 15.91
CA HIS A 263 2.06 -9.36 17.25
C HIS A 263 1.00 -9.36 18.35
N MET A 264 -0.29 -9.41 17.98
CA MET A 264 -1.41 -9.64 18.89
C MET A 264 -1.88 -11.08 18.75
N TYR A 265 -2.51 -11.61 19.80
CA TYR A 265 -2.90 -13.01 19.85
C TYR A 265 -4.35 -13.21 19.39
N GLN A 266 -5.26 -12.35 19.82
CA GLN A 266 -6.68 -12.48 19.51
C GLN A 266 -7.44 -11.16 19.69
N LEU A 267 -8.60 -11.08 19.05
CA LEU A 267 -9.66 -10.14 19.39
C LEU A 267 -10.69 -10.88 20.23
N VAL A 268 -10.86 -10.46 21.47
CA VAL A 268 -11.95 -10.90 22.35
C VAL A 268 -13.10 -9.90 22.19
N THR A 269 -14.31 -10.38 21.97
CA THR A 269 -15.51 -9.54 21.88
C THR A 269 -16.50 -9.90 22.97
N ILE A 270 -17.13 -8.91 23.59
CA ILE A 270 -18.25 -9.11 24.52
C ILE A 270 -19.52 -8.60 23.85
N HIS A 271 -20.52 -9.46 23.82
CA HIS A 271 -21.78 -9.27 23.12
C HIS A 271 -22.93 -9.13 24.10
N ALA A 272 -23.93 -8.34 23.70
CA ALA A 272 -25.28 -8.42 24.26
C ALA A 272 -26.20 -9.16 23.31
N TYR A 273 -27.27 -9.75 23.85
CA TYR A 273 -28.34 -10.33 23.05
C TYR A 273 -29.48 -9.32 22.90
N ILE A 274 -29.71 -8.87 21.66
CA ILE A 274 -30.73 -7.86 21.33
C ILE A 274 -31.66 -8.44 20.28
N GLU A 275 -32.96 -8.55 20.58
CA GLU A 275 -33.99 -8.93 19.61
C GLU A 275 -33.61 -10.15 18.74
N LYS A 276 -33.07 -11.19 19.39
CA LYS A 276 -32.60 -12.46 18.80
C LYS A 276 -31.23 -12.43 18.11
N SER A 277 -30.50 -11.33 18.19
CA SER A 277 -29.18 -11.17 17.58
C SER A 277 -28.10 -10.96 18.64
N SER A 278 -26.94 -11.58 18.43
CA SER A 278 -25.73 -11.28 19.21
C SER A 278 -25.05 -10.06 18.61
N VAL A 279 -24.89 -9.00 19.42
CA VAL A 279 -24.28 -7.74 18.98
C VAL A 279 -23.03 -7.48 19.80
N PRO A 280 -21.84 -7.38 19.19
CA PRO A 280 -20.60 -7.06 19.90
C PRO A 280 -20.64 -5.59 20.35
N LEU A 281 -20.34 -5.36 21.63
CA LEU A 281 -20.37 -4.03 22.26
C LEU A 281 -19.05 -3.65 22.92
N VAL A 282 -18.22 -4.65 23.24
CA VAL A 282 -16.86 -4.46 23.75
C VAL A 282 -15.89 -5.21 22.85
N TYR A 283 -14.78 -4.55 22.50
CA TYR A 283 -13.73 -5.09 21.65
C TYR A 283 -12.40 -5.04 22.39
N CYS A 284 -11.74 -6.16 22.56
CA CYS A 284 -10.51 -6.26 23.33
C CYS A 284 -9.43 -6.92 22.48
N VAL A 285 -8.41 -6.17 22.09
CA VAL A 285 -7.24 -6.72 21.39
C VAL A 285 -6.24 -7.17 22.44
N THR A 286 -5.95 -8.47 22.52
CA THR A 286 -5.03 -9.01 23.53
C THR A 286 -3.82 -9.67 22.88
N ASN A 287 -2.67 -9.60 23.55
CA ASN A 287 -1.43 -10.27 23.11
C ASN A 287 -1.25 -11.67 23.70
N LYS A 288 -2.14 -12.08 24.62
CA LYS A 288 -2.16 -13.40 25.26
C LYS A 288 -3.59 -13.85 25.55
N LYS A 289 -3.74 -15.15 25.84
CA LYS A 289 -4.98 -15.82 26.27
C LYS A 289 -4.91 -16.44 27.67
N THR A 290 -4.35 -15.69 28.63
CA THR A 290 -4.20 -16.17 30.00
C THR A 290 -5.40 -15.76 30.84
N LYS A 291 -5.78 -16.61 31.81
CA LYS A 291 -6.81 -16.28 32.81
C LYS A 291 -6.51 -14.95 33.52
N ARG A 292 -5.24 -14.67 33.82
CA ARG A 292 -4.78 -13.41 34.44
C ARG A 292 -5.17 -12.19 33.59
N LEU A 293 -4.95 -12.24 32.27
CA LEU A 293 -5.30 -11.14 31.38
C LEU A 293 -6.80 -11.01 31.18
N TYR A 294 -7.54 -12.13 31.07
CA TYR A 294 -9.00 -12.11 31.01
C TYR A 294 -9.61 -11.48 32.26
N LYS A 295 -9.08 -11.80 33.44
CA LYS A 295 -9.54 -11.22 34.70
C LYS A 295 -9.37 -9.71 34.70
N ARG A 296 -8.16 -9.23 34.37
CA ARG A 296 -7.88 -7.78 34.24
C ARG A 296 -8.84 -7.11 33.25
N LEU A 297 -9.08 -7.73 32.09
CA LEU A 297 -10.01 -7.23 31.08
C LEU A 297 -11.43 -7.10 31.64
N PHE A 298 -11.94 -8.15 32.28
CA PHE A 298 -13.29 -8.13 32.86
C PHE A 298 -13.40 -7.17 34.05
N GLU A 299 -12.34 -6.96 34.83
CA GLU A 299 -12.29 -5.95 35.89
C GLU A 299 -12.45 -4.54 35.32
N GLU A 300 -11.74 -4.19 34.24
CA GLU A 300 -11.89 -2.87 33.57
C GLU A 300 -13.30 -2.68 33.01
N VAL A 301 -13.89 -3.72 32.42
CA VAL A 301 -15.27 -3.68 31.93
C VAL A 301 -16.24 -3.50 33.10
N ASN A 302 -16.11 -4.32 34.16
CA ASN A 302 -16.95 -4.28 35.33
C ASN A 302 -16.89 -2.92 36.06
N ALA A 303 -15.70 -2.33 36.18
CA ALA A 303 -15.51 -1.01 36.79
C ALA A 303 -16.29 0.10 36.06
N LYS A 304 -16.58 -0.10 34.78
CA LYS A 304 -17.35 0.85 33.97
C LYS A 304 -18.86 0.57 34.02
N LEU A 305 -19.28 -0.65 34.35
CA LEU A 305 -20.69 -1.02 34.48
C LEU A 305 -21.29 -0.53 35.81
N ARG A 306 -22.57 -0.18 35.80
CA ARG A 306 -23.37 0.13 36.99
C ARG A 306 -23.98 -1.11 37.61
N GLU A 307 -24.27 -2.10 36.78
CA GLU A 307 -24.85 -3.38 37.19
C GLU A 307 -24.03 -4.51 36.59
N ALA A 308 -23.73 -5.53 37.40
CA ALA A 308 -23.02 -6.71 36.94
C ALA A 308 -23.91 -7.57 36.03
N PRO A 309 -23.33 -8.26 35.04
CA PRO A 309 -24.03 -9.28 34.26
C PRO A 309 -24.61 -10.38 35.16
N LYS A 310 -25.81 -10.84 34.81
CA LYS A 310 -26.54 -11.89 35.53
C LYS A 310 -26.20 -13.28 35.01
N SER A 311 -25.91 -13.40 33.71
CA SER A 311 -25.42 -14.64 33.11
C SER A 311 -24.37 -14.38 32.05
N CYS A 312 -23.53 -15.39 31.81
CA CYS A 312 -22.60 -15.40 30.69
C CYS A 312 -22.63 -16.71 29.90
N MET A 313 -22.23 -16.58 28.64
CA MET A 313 -21.98 -17.66 27.70
C MET A 313 -20.65 -17.41 26.98
N SER A 314 -19.95 -18.47 26.63
CA SER A 314 -18.74 -18.43 25.80
C SER A 314 -18.52 -19.82 25.22
N ASP A 315 -17.76 -19.89 24.14
CA ASP A 315 -17.20 -21.15 23.65
C ASP A 315 -16.13 -21.67 24.64
N PHE A 316 -15.59 -22.88 24.39
CA PHE A 316 -14.83 -23.74 25.32
C PHE A 316 -13.53 -23.16 25.95
N GLU A 317 -13.32 -21.85 25.94
CA GLU A 317 -12.17 -21.20 26.56
C GLU A 317 -12.31 -21.10 28.09
N LEU A 318 -11.94 -22.18 28.77
CA LEU A 318 -11.99 -22.32 30.23
C LEU A 318 -11.35 -21.15 30.99
N ALA A 319 -10.23 -20.61 30.49
CA ALA A 319 -9.52 -19.51 31.13
C ALA A 319 -10.35 -18.23 31.22
N ALA A 320 -11.15 -17.94 30.20
CA ALA A 320 -12.03 -16.78 30.17
C ALA A 320 -13.26 -17.00 31.07
N PHE A 321 -13.84 -18.20 31.07
CA PHE A 321 -14.92 -18.55 32.01
C PHE A 321 -14.51 -18.43 33.47
N ASP A 322 -13.35 -18.97 33.83
CA ASP A 322 -12.86 -18.92 35.20
C ASP A 322 -12.57 -17.48 35.64
N ALA A 323 -12.03 -16.65 34.73
CA ALA A 323 -11.84 -15.23 35.00
C ALA A 323 -13.18 -14.51 35.20
N ALA A 324 -14.19 -14.78 34.36
CA ALA A 324 -15.51 -14.18 34.49
C ALA A 324 -16.18 -14.53 35.84
N ARG A 325 -16.06 -15.78 36.30
CA ARG A 325 -16.57 -16.21 37.61
C ARG A 325 -15.85 -15.56 38.78
N GLU A 326 -14.56 -15.25 38.65
CA GLU A 326 -13.83 -14.51 39.69
C GLU A 326 -14.26 -13.04 39.76
N VAL A 327 -14.53 -12.41 38.61
CA VAL A 327 -14.95 -10.99 38.55
C VAL A 327 -16.43 -10.82 38.90
N TRP A 328 -17.27 -11.77 38.49
CA TRP A 328 -18.71 -11.80 38.77
C TRP A 328 -19.10 -13.10 39.49
N PRO A 329 -18.92 -13.18 40.82
CA PRO A 329 -19.14 -14.41 41.59
C PRO A 329 -20.56 -14.98 41.50
N ASN A 330 -21.56 -14.12 41.25
CA ASN A 330 -22.98 -14.49 41.17
C ASN A 330 -23.46 -14.74 39.73
N ILE A 331 -22.54 -14.77 38.75
CA ILE A 331 -22.91 -14.95 37.35
C ILE A 331 -23.38 -16.38 37.08
N THR A 332 -24.53 -16.52 36.45
CA THR A 332 -24.99 -17.83 35.99
C THR A 332 -24.27 -18.17 34.69
N THR A 333 -23.49 -19.25 34.67
CA THR A 333 -22.92 -19.78 33.43
C THR A 333 -23.89 -20.79 32.84
N ASP A 334 -24.34 -20.62 31.61
CA ASP A 334 -25.18 -21.64 30.97
C ASP A 334 -24.28 -22.82 30.54
N PRO A 335 -24.42 -24.02 31.15
CA PRO A 335 -23.52 -25.13 30.88
C PRO A 335 -24.08 -25.94 29.71
N LYS A 336 -24.04 -25.39 28.48
CA LYS A 336 -24.15 -26.12 27.20
C LYS A 336 -24.34 -25.15 26.02
N SER A 337 -23.31 -25.03 25.19
CA SER A 337 -23.47 -24.92 23.74
C SER A 337 -22.46 -25.83 23.08
#